data_AF-A0AAD1T9V3-F1
#
_entry.id   AF-A0AAD1T9V3-F1
#
_cell.length_a   1.000
_cell.length_b   1.000
_cell.length_c   1.000
_cell.angle_alpha   90.00
_cell.angle_beta   90.00
_cell.angle_gamma   90.00
#
_symmetry.space_group_name_H-M   'P 1'
#
loop_
_entity.id
_entity.type
_entity.pdbx_description
1 polymer ?
#
loop_
_entity_poly.entity_id
_entity_poly.type
_entity_poly.pdbx_seq_one_letter_code
_entity_poly.pdbx_strand_id
1 'polypeptide(L)'
;MLWIKCCVVLLVFTYASHADPVCSVPDSGKASVTALVLNMAKSVGPCVTPNPSVLLALNLVDKTFDPATADLLVKQLKEDAVTKVSENLPFSSGKVALYALALRSSCCDITNIPYSKGNLNLVSLLENKTKEEIKSIEKEKKKPLTTFYQVALDVLALCVVNSHVAFQAGTTLANAVPSNPTSPDFSVDTAAVAVMGFTCVLGMDAAPTKTISSVKNALSVLINLMLNNQMSDGIIGNIYSTGLAAQALTAAQSYYTTTSWNCPLTIQKVLQEIPLGTFSLPIAAAQVLPFLQGMSYVNVKDKQCTVDNSPRITVEYTIVNNLVEENFKYTIQVEVLEGSTLLQVMQKAAQINPKEFSFSTTDSEWGVFVSSINNLAGNNNQRTYWQFFNETTPLQLGVSSYKPTNKEHILAIFSKF
;
A
#
# COMPACT_ATOMS: atom_id res chain seq x y z
N MET A 1 -8.39 -65.79 -0.25
CA MET A 1 -6.95 -65.86 -0.60
C MET A 1 -6.71 -64.77 -1.65
N LEU A 2 -5.76 -63.86 -1.35
CA LEU A 2 -5.31 -62.69 -2.12
C LEU A 2 -6.31 -61.56 -2.41
N TRP A 3 -6.23 -60.50 -1.59
CA TRP A 3 -6.62 -59.14 -1.93
C TRP A 3 -5.37 -58.36 -2.35
N ILE A 4 -5.37 -57.79 -3.55
CA ILE A 4 -4.35 -56.86 -4.04
C ILE A 4 -4.77 -55.45 -3.62
N LYS A 5 -4.03 -54.83 -2.70
CA LYS A 5 -4.15 -53.39 -2.41
C LYS A 5 -3.08 -52.64 -3.20
N CYS A 6 -3.51 -51.86 -4.19
CA CYS A 6 -2.72 -50.76 -4.75
C CYS A 6 -2.62 -49.64 -3.70
N CYS A 7 -1.42 -49.37 -3.19
CA CYS A 7 -1.11 -48.11 -2.52
C CYS A 7 -0.36 -47.22 -3.50
N VAL A 8 -1.08 -46.24 -4.06
CA VAL A 8 -0.50 -45.09 -4.75
C VAL A 8 0.07 -44.18 -3.66
N VAL A 9 1.40 -44.06 -3.60
CA VAL A 9 2.07 -43.05 -2.77
C VAL A 9 2.04 -41.74 -3.54
N LEU A 10 1.07 -40.88 -3.19
CA LEU A 10 1.04 -39.48 -3.58
C LEU A 10 2.07 -38.73 -2.72
N LEU A 11 3.27 -38.52 -3.26
CA LEU A 11 4.24 -37.57 -2.74
C LEU A 11 3.74 -36.16 -3.05
N VAL A 12 2.97 -35.58 -2.13
CA VAL A 12 2.70 -34.15 -2.11
C VAL A 12 3.98 -33.46 -1.64
N PHE A 13 4.77 -32.93 -2.58
CA PHE A 13 5.80 -31.95 -2.26
C PHE A 13 5.10 -30.65 -1.87
N THR A 14 4.78 -30.49 -0.58
CA THR A 14 4.54 -29.17 -0.02
C THR A 14 5.88 -28.44 0.03
N TYR A 15 6.11 -27.53 -0.92
CA TYR A 15 7.13 -26.50 -0.78
C TYR A 15 6.68 -25.55 0.32
N ALA A 16 6.90 -25.93 1.58
CA ALA A 16 6.98 -24.98 2.66
C ALA A 16 8.29 -24.22 2.45
N SER A 17 8.19 -22.98 1.99
CA SER A 17 9.25 -21.99 2.06
C SER A 17 9.70 -21.89 3.52
N HIS A 18 10.78 -22.59 3.85
CA HIS A 18 11.41 -22.50 5.16
C HIS A 18 12.02 -21.11 5.24
N ALA A 19 11.35 -20.20 5.96
CA ALA A 19 12.01 -19.02 6.48
C ALA A 19 13.18 -19.52 7.33
N ASP A 20 14.40 -19.21 6.90
CA ASP A 20 15.60 -19.50 7.66
C ASP A 20 15.44 -18.84 9.05
N PRO A 21 15.39 -19.58 10.17
CA PRO A 21 15.08 -19.03 11.49
C PRO A 21 16.10 -17.99 11.97
N VAL A 22 17.17 -17.78 11.21
CA VAL A 22 18.29 -16.89 11.50
C VAL A 22 17.97 -15.41 11.16
N CYS A 23 17.07 -15.11 10.23
CA CYS A 23 16.80 -13.73 9.78
C CYS A 23 15.43 -13.23 10.25
N SER A 24 15.21 -13.21 11.56
CA SER A 24 13.95 -12.75 12.17
C SER A 24 14.20 -11.87 13.40
N VAL A 25 13.26 -10.96 13.69
CA VAL A 25 13.36 -10.10 14.88
C VAL A 25 13.20 -10.94 16.15
N PRO A 26 14.18 -10.91 17.08
CA PRO A 26 14.09 -11.62 18.35
C PRO A 26 12.99 -11.04 19.24
N ASP A 27 12.49 -11.82 20.20
CA ASP A 27 11.41 -11.40 21.10
C ASP A 27 11.70 -10.08 21.82
N SER A 28 12.96 -9.85 22.21
CA SER A 28 13.41 -8.61 22.84
C SER A 28 13.28 -7.37 21.95
N GLY A 29 13.24 -7.55 20.63
CA GLY A 29 13.10 -6.48 19.63
C GLY A 29 11.65 -6.17 19.24
N LYS A 30 10.70 -7.07 19.53
CA LYS A 30 9.30 -6.94 19.07
C LYS A 30 8.65 -5.65 19.54
N ALA A 31 8.87 -5.24 20.79
CA ALA A 31 8.33 -4.00 21.33
C ALA A 31 8.80 -2.75 20.55
N SER A 32 10.07 -2.70 20.16
CA SER A 32 10.62 -1.60 19.34
C SER A 32 9.97 -1.56 17.96
N VAL A 33 9.75 -2.72 17.34
CA VAL A 33 9.07 -2.82 16.04
C VAL A 33 7.60 -2.38 16.16
N THR A 34 6.88 -2.80 17.21
CA THR A 34 5.52 -2.33 17.47
C THR A 34 5.47 -0.81 17.67
N ALA A 35 6.42 -0.23 18.42
CA ALA A 35 6.50 1.21 18.59
C ALA A 35 6.73 1.93 17.25
N LEU A 36 7.58 1.38 16.38
CA LEU A 36 7.81 1.90 15.04
C LEU A 36 6.52 1.89 14.20
N VAL A 37 5.77 0.78 14.21
CA VAL A 37 4.46 0.65 13.53
C VAL A 37 3.47 1.70 14.03
N LEU A 38 3.33 1.84 15.35
CA LEU A 38 2.40 2.80 15.95
C LEU A 38 2.78 4.25 15.65
N ASN A 39 4.07 4.59 15.65
CA ASN A 39 4.53 5.93 15.31
C ASN A 39 4.27 6.27 13.84
N MET A 40 4.44 5.31 12.91
CA MET A 40 4.02 5.49 11.53
C MET A 40 2.51 5.66 11.38
N ALA A 41 1.71 4.84 12.06
CA ALA A 41 0.26 4.96 12.03
C ALA A 41 -0.21 6.34 12.54
N LYS A 42 0.41 6.86 13.60
CA LYS A 42 0.14 8.21 14.14
C LYS A 42 0.50 9.35 13.19
N SER A 43 1.34 9.11 12.17
CA SER A 43 1.66 10.13 11.16
C SER A 43 0.53 10.35 10.15
N VAL A 44 -0.50 9.51 10.18
CA VAL A 44 -1.67 9.60 9.31
C VAL A 44 -2.73 10.48 9.96
N GLY A 45 -3.28 11.43 9.19
CA GLY A 45 -4.40 12.24 9.64
C GLY A 45 -5.13 12.92 8.48
N PRO A 46 -6.37 13.42 8.69
CA PRO A 46 -7.24 13.94 7.62
C PRO A 46 -6.63 15.05 6.77
N CYS A 47 -5.77 15.90 7.35
CA CYS A 47 -5.13 17.04 6.68
C CYS A 47 -3.64 16.86 6.42
N VAL A 48 -3.12 15.63 6.57
CA VAL A 48 -1.71 15.31 6.30
C VAL A 48 -1.57 14.83 4.85
N THR A 49 -0.52 15.27 4.15
CA THR A 49 -0.24 14.76 2.80
C THR A 49 -0.04 13.25 2.84
N PRO A 50 -0.78 12.47 2.04
CA PRO A 50 -0.71 11.02 2.11
C PRO A 50 0.64 10.49 1.63
N ASN A 51 1.21 9.55 2.39
CA ASN A 51 2.48 8.92 2.05
C ASN A 51 2.26 7.47 1.62
N PRO A 52 2.45 7.13 0.33
CA PRO A 52 2.25 5.77 -0.16
C PRO A 52 3.21 4.76 0.48
N SER A 53 4.42 5.19 0.85
CA SER A 53 5.39 4.30 1.50
C SER A 53 4.90 3.83 2.87
N VAL A 54 4.22 4.71 3.63
CA VAL A 54 3.64 4.37 4.92
C VAL A 54 2.54 3.34 4.75
N LEU A 55 1.60 3.55 3.82
CA LEU A 55 0.54 2.56 3.55
C LEU A 55 1.14 1.21 3.13
N LEU A 56 2.10 1.24 2.20
CA LEU A 56 2.78 0.04 1.70
C LEU A 56 3.44 -0.74 2.85
N ALA A 57 4.19 -0.06 3.71
CA ALA A 57 4.86 -0.69 4.84
C ALA A 57 3.87 -1.26 5.86
N LEU A 58 2.84 -0.50 6.25
CA LEU A 58 1.80 -0.95 7.18
C LEU A 58 1.03 -2.17 6.66
N ASN A 59 0.87 -2.29 5.34
CA ASN A 59 0.19 -3.42 4.71
C ASN A 59 1.04 -4.69 4.58
N LEU A 60 2.36 -4.58 4.73
CA LEU A 60 3.30 -5.69 4.67
C LEU A 60 3.66 -6.23 6.05
N VAL A 61 3.00 -5.76 7.11
CA VAL A 61 3.26 -6.19 8.49
C VAL A 61 2.01 -6.64 9.20
N ASP A 62 2.18 -7.31 10.33
CA ASP A 62 1.08 -7.68 11.22
C ASP A 62 0.28 -6.44 11.67
N LYS A 63 -1.05 -6.54 11.59
CA LYS A 63 -1.96 -5.43 11.89
C LYS A 63 -2.07 -5.19 13.40
N THR A 64 -1.08 -4.52 13.97
CA THR A 64 -1.09 -4.05 15.36
C THR A 64 -1.55 -2.59 15.50
N PHE A 65 -2.19 -2.03 14.48
CA PHE A 65 -2.65 -0.65 14.41
C PHE A 65 -4.13 -0.60 13.97
N ASP A 66 -4.77 0.55 14.19
CA ASP A 66 -6.19 0.74 13.85
C ASP A 66 -6.43 0.58 12.34
N PRO A 67 -7.27 -0.38 11.90
CA PRO A 67 -7.61 -0.57 10.50
C PRO A 67 -8.11 0.71 9.80
N ALA A 68 -8.79 1.62 10.52
CA ALA A 68 -9.26 2.88 9.95
C ALA A 68 -8.12 3.77 9.44
N THR A 69 -6.90 3.61 9.98
CA THR A 69 -5.71 4.31 9.52
C THR A 69 -5.36 3.94 8.07
N ALA A 70 -5.40 2.64 7.74
CA ALA A 70 -5.12 2.18 6.39
C ALA A 70 -6.23 2.62 5.41
N ASP A 71 -7.49 2.54 5.84
CA ASP A 71 -8.64 2.98 5.03
C ASP A 71 -8.56 4.48 4.70
N LEU A 72 -8.19 5.30 5.67
CA LEU A 72 -7.96 6.73 5.47
C LEU A 72 -6.84 7.00 4.46
N LEU A 73 -5.68 6.34 4.60
CA LEU A 73 -4.58 6.48 3.64
C LEU A 73 -4.97 6.02 2.23
N VAL A 74 -5.71 4.91 2.10
CA VAL A 74 -6.21 4.44 0.81
C VAL A 74 -7.09 5.50 0.15
N LYS A 75 -8.03 6.09 0.92
CA LYS A 75 -8.90 7.16 0.43
C LYS A 75 -8.08 8.37 -0.02
N GLN A 76 -7.20 8.88 0.83
CA GLN A 76 -6.38 10.05 0.54
C GLN A 76 -5.44 9.84 -0.66
N LEU A 77 -4.85 8.65 -0.82
CA LEU A 77 -3.99 8.35 -1.98
C LEU A 77 -4.79 8.30 -3.29
N LYS A 78 -6.03 7.78 -3.26
CA LYS A 78 -6.90 7.80 -4.44
C LYS A 78 -7.27 9.23 -4.82
N GLU A 79 -7.66 10.03 -3.83
CA GLU A 79 -8.01 11.45 -4.03
C GLU A 79 -6.80 12.25 -4.53
N ASP A 80 -5.62 12.12 -3.90
CA ASP A 80 -4.40 12.83 -4.32
C ASP A 80 -3.94 12.43 -5.72
N ALA A 81 -4.03 11.15 -6.08
CA ALA A 81 -3.71 10.68 -7.44
C ALA A 81 -4.66 11.30 -8.48
N VAL A 82 -5.96 11.33 -8.18
CA VAL A 82 -6.97 11.97 -9.03
C VAL A 82 -6.66 13.45 -9.19
N THR A 83 -6.46 14.18 -8.09
CA THR A 83 -6.14 15.62 -8.11
C THR A 83 -4.91 15.89 -8.96
N LYS A 84 -3.83 15.13 -8.76
CA LYS A 84 -2.59 15.28 -9.52
C LYS A 84 -2.80 15.13 -11.02
N VAL A 85 -3.61 14.16 -11.44
CA VAL A 85 -3.90 13.94 -12.85
C VAL A 85 -4.86 14.99 -13.40
N SER A 86 -5.96 15.28 -12.69
CA SER A 86 -7.01 16.19 -13.17
C SER A 86 -6.58 17.65 -13.25
N GLU A 87 -5.63 18.04 -12.40
CA GLU A 87 -5.08 19.40 -12.33
C GLU A 87 -3.70 19.50 -12.99
N ASN A 88 -3.22 18.41 -13.62
CA ASN A 88 -1.92 18.35 -14.29
C ASN A 88 -0.74 18.76 -13.38
N LEU A 89 -0.77 18.31 -12.12
CA LEU A 89 0.29 18.56 -11.15
C LEU A 89 1.45 17.56 -11.34
N PRO A 90 2.66 17.88 -10.85
CA PRO A 90 3.80 16.97 -10.95
C PRO A 90 3.54 15.59 -10.32
N PHE A 91 3.60 14.56 -11.16
CA PHE A 91 3.44 13.16 -10.76
C PHE A 91 4.44 12.30 -11.55
N SER A 92 5.64 12.11 -10.97
CA SER A 92 6.72 11.35 -11.61
C SER A 92 6.40 9.85 -11.69
N SER A 93 7.07 9.12 -12.57
CA SER A 93 6.86 7.67 -12.74
C SER A 93 7.04 6.93 -11.41
N GLY A 94 8.14 7.20 -10.70
CA GLY A 94 8.41 6.56 -9.40
C GLY A 94 7.38 6.90 -8.31
N LYS A 95 6.76 8.09 -8.34
CA LYS A 95 5.63 8.39 -7.44
C LYS A 95 4.39 7.58 -7.83
N VAL A 96 4.06 7.49 -9.12
CA VAL A 96 2.96 6.64 -9.60
C VAL A 96 3.20 5.18 -9.23
N ALA A 97 4.44 4.69 -9.36
CA ALA A 97 4.85 3.34 -8.97
C ALA A 97 4.62 3.07 -7.46
N LEU A 98 5.01 4.01 -6.59
CA LEU A 98 4.73 3.89 -5.15
C LEU A 98 3.24 3.88 -4.84
N TYR A 99 2.44 4.71 -5.52
CA TYR A 99 0.98 4.71 -5.37
C TYR A 99 0.38 3.37 -5.81
N ALA A 100 0.86 2.81 -6.94
CA ALA A 100 0.41 1.51 -7.43
C ALA A 100 0.75 0.39 -6.44
N LEU A 101 1.98 0.33 -5.93
CA LEU A 101 2.39 -0.65 -4.91
C LEU A 101 1.55 -0.53 -3.64
N ALA A 102 1.39 0.69 -3.12
CA ALA A 102 0.64 0.96 -1.90
C ALA A 102 -0.84 0.57 -2.02
N LEU A 103 -1.52 1.04 -3.06
CA LEU A 103 -2.95 0.73 -3.27
C LEU A 103 -3.18 -0.74 -3.60
N ARG A 104 -2.29 -1.37 -4.39
CA ARG A 104 -2.33 -2.82 -4.66
C ARG A 104 -2.12 -3.63 -3.39
N SER A 105 -1.29 -3.16 -2.46
CA SER A 105 -1.10 -3.80 -1.15
C SER A 105 -2.35 -3.70 -0.26
N SER A 106 -3.28 -2.79 -0.54
CA SER A 106 -4.63 -2.73 0.06
C SER A 106 -5.70 -3.45 -0.76
N CYS A 107 -5.33 -4.24 -1.77
CA CYS A 107 -6.27 -4.94 -2.64
C CYS A 107 -7.26 -4.02 -3.38
N CYS A 108 -6.87 -2.77 -3.64
CA CYS A 108 -7.67 -1.87 -4.44
C CYS A 108 -7.55 -2.21 -5.93
N ASP A 109 -8.65 -2.10 -6.66
CA ASP A 109 -8.60 -1.95 -8.11
C ASP A 109 -8.05 -0.56 -8.45
N ILE A 110 -6.85 -0.54 -9.02
CA ILE A 110 -6.12 0.66 -9.43
C ILE A 110 -6.25 0.94 -10.93
N THR A 111 -7.01 0.12 -11.66
CA THR A 111 -7.29 0.32 -13.09
C THR A 111 -8.52 1.19 -13.32
N ASN A 112 -9.36 1.36 -12.29
CA ASN A 112 -10.63 2.05 -12.37
C ASN A 112 -10.90 2.90 -11.11
N ILE A 113 -10.08 3.91 -10.85
CA ILE A 113 -10.28 4.83 -9.72
C ILE A 113 -11.27 5.94 -10.15
N PRO A 114 -12.49 6.00 -9.58
CA PRO A 114 -13.52 6.92 -10.05
C PRO A 114 -13.26 8.37 -9.64
N TYR A 115 -13.59 9.31 -10.52
CA TYR A 115 -13.60 10.75 -10.23
C TYR A 115 -14.58 11.54 -11.13
N SER A 116 -14.71 12.85 -10.90
CA SER A 116 -15.75 13.68 -11.54
C SER A 116 -15.70 13.75 -13.06
N LYS A 117 -14.54 13.51 -13.69
CA LYS A 117 -14.37 13.55 -15.17
C LYS A 117 -14.17 12.17 -15.79
N GLY A 118 -14.41 11.08 -15.06
CA GLY A 118 -14.26 9.71 -15.55
C GLY A 118 -13.56 8.80 -14.56
N ASN A 119 -12.69 7.92 -15.05
CA ASN A 119 -11.94 6.99 -14.22
C ASN A 119 -10.44 7.09 -14.52
N LEU A 120 -9.63 7.09 -13.46
CA LEU A 120 -8.18 7.06 -13.55
C LEU A 120 -7.71 5.59 -13.57
N ASN A 121 -7.03 5.22 -14.65
CA ASN A 121 -6.26 3.98 -14.72
C ASN A 121 -4.80 4.25 -14.35
N LEU A 122 -4.45 3.93 -13.10
CA LEU A 122 -3.12 4.17 -12.56
C LEU A 122 -2.05 3.27 -13.21
N VAL A 123 -2.44 2.05 -13.62
CA VAL A 123 -1.54 1.11 -14.32
C VAL A 123 -1.16 1.68 -15.68
N SER A 124 -2.14 2.10 -16.49
CA SER A 124 -1.86 2.72 -17.79
C SER A 124 -1.07 4.03 -17.66
N LEU A 125 -1.32 4.82 -16.61
CA LEU A 125 -0.52 6.01 -16.31
C LEU A 125 0.95 5.65 -16.04
N LEU A 126 1.19 4.61 -15.22
CA LEU A 126 2.53 4.12 -14.93
C LEU A 126 3.23 3.62 -16.20
N GLU A 127 2.57 2.76 -16.98
CA GLU A 127 3.10 2.24 -18.24
C GLU A 127 3.54 3.35 -19.20
N ASN A 128 2.73 4.40 -19.34
CA ASN A 128 3.05 5.52 -20.22
C ASN A 128 4.26 6.31 -19.73
N LYS A 129 4.30 6.64 -18.43
CA LYS A 129 5.44 7.35 -17.84
C LYS A 129 6.73 6.54 -17.88
N THR A 130 6.66 5.24 -17.65
CA THR A 130 7.82 4.36 -17.77
C THR A 130 8.30 4.24 -19.22
N LYS A 131 7.41 4.26 -20.21
CA LYS A 131 7.82 4.33 -21.64
C LYS A 131 8.55 5.64 -21.96
N GLU A 132 8.16 6.76 -21.36
CA GLU A 132 8.88 8.04 -21.49
C GLU A 132 10.29 7.96 -20.87
N GLU A 133 10.42 7.36 -19.68
CA GLU A 133 11.71 7.07 -19.05
C GLU A 133 12.61 6.21 -19.93
N ILE A 134 12.08 5.09 -20.44
CA ILE A 134 12.78 4.17 -21.35
C ILE A 134 13.27 4.94 -22.58
N LYS A 135 12.41 5.74 -23.22
CA LYS A 135 12.77 6.53 -24.39
C LYS A 135 13.92 7.50 -24.07
N SER A 136 13.90 8.15 -22.92
CA SER A 136 14.95 9.08 -22.49
C SER A 136 16.29 8.38 -22.29
N ILE A 137 16.28 7.20 -21.66
CA ILE A 137 17.47 6.37 -21.43
C ILE A 137 18.05 5.86 -22.75
N GLU A 138 17.21 5.30 -23.63
CA GLU A 138 17.67 4.61 -24.85
C GLU A 138 18.06 5.55 -25.99
N LYS A 139 17.37 6.68 -26.15
CA LYS A 139 17.49 7.51 -27.37
C LYS A 139 18.07 8.89 -27.15
N GLU A 140 17.79 9.53 -26.01
CA GLU A 140 17.97 10.98 -25.89
C GLU A 140 19.16 11.38 -25.02
N LYS A 141 19.35 10.79 -23.83
CA LYS A 141 20.28 11.34 -22.82
C LYS A 141 21.17 10.32 -22.10
N LYS A 142 21.02 9.02 -22.37
CA LYS A 142 21.62 7.92 -21.57
C LYS A 142 21.31 8.04 -20.06
N LYS A 143 20.24 8.76 -19.71
CA LYS A 143 19.81 9.07 -18.34
C LYS A 143 18.28 9.13 -18.29
N PRO A 144 17.66 8.75 -17.17
CA PRO A 144 16.22 8.89 -16.97
C PRO A 144 15.78 10.36 -16.91
N LEU A 145 14.50 10.62 -17.16
CA LEU A 145 13.81 11.88 -16.88
C LEU A 145 13.78 12.16 -15.38
N THR A 146 13.76 11.09 -14.57
CA THR A 146 13.84 11.16 -13.11
C THR A 146 15.20 10.66 -12.58
N THR A 147 15.24 9.45 -12.01
CA THR A 147 16.43 8.80 -11.42
C THR A 147 16.32 7.30 -11.64
N PHE A 148 17.44 6.59 -11.62
CA PHE A 148 17.40 5.12 -11.71
C PHE A 148 16.68 4.46 -10.52
N TYR A 149 16.63 5.12 -9.35
CA TYR A 149 15.79 4.68 -8.23
C TYR A 149 14.30 4.66 -8.60
N GLN A 150 13.82 5.71 -9.27
CA GLN A 150 12.43 5.80 -9.71
C GLN A 150 12.13 4.82 -10.85
N VAL A 151 13.05 4.64 -11.80
CA VAL A 151 12.91 3.60 -12.84
C VAL A 151 12.92 2.20 -12.24
N ALA A 152 13.70 1.95 -11.18
CA ALA A 152 13.65 0.69 -10.45
C ALA A 152 12.30 0.46 -9.75
N LEU A 153 11.72 1.52 -9.17
CA LEU A 153 10.35 1.47 -8.64
C LEU A 153 9.33 1.14 -9.74
N ASP A 154 9.48 1.73 -10.93
CA ASP A 154 8.61 1.44 -12.07
C ASP A 154 8.66 -0.04 -12.45
N VAL A 155 9.86 -0.61 -12.60
CA VAL A 155 10.06 -2.04 -12.91
C VAL A 155 9.36 -2.92 -11.87
N LEU A 156 9.57 -2.62 -10.59
CA LEU A 156 8.98 -3.36 -9.49
C LEU A 156 7.45 -3.26 -9.49
N ALA A 157 6.91 -2.05 -9.58
CA ALA A 157 5.47 -1.82 -9.56
C ALA A 157 4.76 -2.45 -10.76
N LEU A 158 5.31 -2.29 -11.98
CA LEU A 158 4.79 -2.91 -13.20
C LEU A 158 4.79 -4.44 -13.11
N CYS A 159 5.85 -5.02 -12.53
CA CYS A 159 5.90 -6.47 -12.30
C CYS A 159 4.82 -6.92 -11.30
N VAL A 160 4.67 -6.23 -10.17
CA VAL A 160 3.68 -6.55 -9.13
C VAL A 160 2.24 -6.49 -9.66
N VAL A 161 1.95 -5.61 -10.62
CA VAL A 161 0.64 -5.52 -11.28
C VAL A 161 0.53 -6.36 -12.56
N ASN A 162 1.52 -7.21 -12.82
CA ASN A 162 1.59 -8.12 -13.97
C ASN A 162 1.50 -7.43 -15.34
N SER A 163 2.11 -6.26 -15.49
CA SER A 163 2.22 -5.57 -16.79
C SER A 163 3.49 -6.03 -17.53
N HIS A 164 3.34 -6.44 -18.79
CA HIS A 164 4.46 -6.83 -19.65
C HIS A 164 5.43 -5.68 -19.98
N VAL A 165 5.07 -4.41 -19.71
CA VAL A 165 6.01 -3.27 -19.81
C VAL A 165 7.19 -3.45 -18.85
N ALA A 166 7.01 -4.21 -17.76
CA ALA A 166 8.09 -4.58 -16.84
C ALA A 166 9.28 -5.27 -17.54
N PHE A 167 9.04 -6.05 -18.61
CA PHE A 167 10.13 -6.71 -19.34
C PHE A 167 11.05 -5.73 -20.06
N GLN A 168 10.45 -4.76 -20.75
CA GLN A 168 11.22 -3.72 -21.44
C GLN A 168 11.91 -2.83 -20.42
N ALA A 169 11.18 -2.33 -19.42
CA ALA A 169 11.74 -1.49 -18.36
C ALA A 169 12.89 -2.18 -17.62
N GLY A 170 12.72 -3.46 -17.26
CA GLY A 170 13.74 -4.27 -16.61
C GLY A 170 14.98 -4.48 -17.49
N THR A 171 14.80 -4.70 -18.79
CA THR A 171 15.92 -4.82 -19.75
C THR A 171 16.67 -3.49 -19.89
N THR A 172 15.94 -2.38 -20.03
CA THR A 172 16.53 -1.04 -20.13
C THR A 172 17.30 -0.67 -18.87
N LEU A 173 16.75 -0.95 -17.67
CA LEU A 173 17.44 -0.74 -16.40
C LEU A 173 18.67 -1.64 -16.26
N ALA A 174 18.56 -2.92 -16.61
CA ALA A 174 19.68 -3.87 -16.56
C ALA A 174 20.86 -3.43 -17.45
N ASN A 175 20.58 -2.92 -18.64
CA ASN A 175 21.61 -2.40 -19.55
C ASN A 175 22.27 -1.10 -19.05
N ALA A 176 21.62 -0.38 -18.13
CA ALA A 176 22.18 0.80 -17.50
C ALA A 176 23.06 0.47 -16.28
N VAL A 177 23.03 -0.77 -15.78
CA VAL A 177 23.92 -1.20 -14.70
C VAL A 177 25.35 -1.31 -15.24
N PRO A 178 26.32 -0.57 -14.68
CA PRO A 178 27.70 -0.65 -15.14
C PRO A 178 28.31 -2.02 -14.81
N SER A 179 29.17 -2.55 -15.68
CA SER A 179 29.87 -3.81 -15.44
C SER A 179 30.83 -3.77 -14.25
N ASN A 180 31.29 -2.57 -13.85
CA ASN A 180 32.16 -2.36 -12.69
C ASN A 180 31.92 -0.96 -12.09
N PRO A 181 30.87 -0.78 -11.27
CA PRO A 181 30.54 0.52 -10.70
C PRO A 181 31.62 0.94 -9.72
N THR A 182 32.23 2.11 -9.93
CA THR A 182 33.11 2.71 -8.92
C THR A 182 32.26 3.25 -7.76
N SER A 183 32.82 3.25 -6.56
CA SER A 183 32.13 3.65 -5.32
C SER A 183 31.46 5.04 -5.32
N PRO A 184 31.91 6.08 -6.06
CA PRO A 184 31.27 7.41 -5.99
C PRO A 184 29.87 7.48 -6.61
N ASP A 185 29.58 6.63 -7.61
CA ASP A 185 28.33 6.68 -8.38
C ASP A 185 27.29 5.63 -7.93
N PHE A 186 27.66 4.78 -6.97
CA PHE A 186 26.82 3.68 -6.50
C PHE A 186 25.90 4.13 -5.36
N SER A 187 24.60 3.89 -5.51
CA SER A 187 23.58 4.10 -4.48
C SER A 187 23.01 2.75 -4.05
N VAL A 188 23.17 2.40 -2.77
CA VAL A 188 22.59 1.19 -2.19
C VAL A 188 21.06 1.19 -2.31
N ASP A 189 20.40 2.33 -2.09
CA ASP A 189 18.94 2.46 -2.24
C ASP A 189 18.49 2.12 -3.67
N THR A 190 19.19 2.64 -4.67
CA THR A 190 18.90 2.39 -6.09
C THR A 190 19.11 0.92 -6.43
N ALA A 191 20.24 0.35 -5.98
CA ALA A 191 20.55 -1.06 -6.18
C ALA A 191 19.51 -1.98 -5.54
N ALA A 192 19.09 -1.68 -4.31
CA ALA A 192 18.12 -2.46 -3.57
C ALA A 192 16.75 -2.53 -4.27
N VAL A 193 16.23 -1.39 -4.71
CA VAL A 193 14.95 -1.38 -5.45
C VAL A 193 15.09 -2.08 -6.80
N ALA A 194 16.22 -1.91 -7.49
CA ALA A 194 16.48 -2.60 -8.76
C ALA A 194 16.56 -4.12 -8.58
N VAL A 195 17.23 -4.60 -7.52
CA VAL A 195 17.30 -6.02 -7.15
C VAL A 195 15.89 -6.58 -6.87
N MET A 196 15.05 -5.84 -6.12
CA MET A 196 13.65 -6.25 -5.91
C MET A 196 12.86 -6.31 -7.23
N GLY A 197 12.97 -5.30 -8.08
CA GLY A 197 12.32 -5.26 -9.39
C GLY A 197 12.75 -6.40 -10.32
N PHE A 198 14.06 -6.65 -10.40
CA PHE A 198 14.64 -7.75 -11.16
C PHE A 198 14.22 -9.12 -10.65
N THR A 199 14.23 -9.31 -9.33
CA THR A 199 13.74 -10.54 -8.70
C THR A 199 12.27 -10.79 -9.02
N CYS A 200 11.46 -9.73 -9.00
CA CYS A 200 10.05 -9.82 -9.41
C CYS A 200 9.94 -10.24 -10.89
N VAL A 201 10.63 -9.55 -11.81
CA VAL A 201 10.59 -9.84 -13.26
C VAL A 201 11.02 -11.27 -13.59
N LEU A 202 12.06 -11.79 -12.91
CA LEU A 202 12.52 -13.16 -13.09
C LEU A 202 11.49 -14.21 -12.62
N GLY A 203 10.55 -13.81 -11.76
CA GLY A 203 9.43 -14.65 -11.32
C GLY A 203 8.13 -14.45 -12.11
N MET A 204 8.12 -13.63 -13.17
CA MET A 204 6.96 -13.48 -14.05
C MET A 204 6.90 -14.60 -15.09
N ASP A 205 5.68 -15.02 -15.43
CA ASP A 205 5.46 -15.96 -16.53
C ASP A 205 5.83 -15.33 -17.88
N ALA A 206 6.28 -16.16 -18.82
CA ALA A 206 6.58 -15.77 -20.20
C ALA A 206 7.62 -14.63 -20.36
N ALA A 207 8.48 -14.40 -19.37
CA ALA A 207 9.59 -13.45 -19.49
C ALA A 207 10.50 -13.82 -20.70
N PRO A 208 10.78 -12.88 -21.63
CA PRO A 208 11.62 -13.18 -22.79
C PRO A 208 13.04 -13.60 -22.40
N THR A 209 13.63 -14.58 -23.11
CA THR A 209 14.98 -15.10 -22.81
C THR A 209 16.05 -14.01 -22.73
N LYS A 210 15.98 -13.00 -23.61
CA LYS A 210 16.89 -11.85 -23.60
C LYS A 210 16.72 -10.98 -22.36
N THR A 211 15.49 -10.79 -21.89
CA THR A 211 15.19 -10.07 -20.65
C THR A 211 15.75 -10.86 -19.46
N ILE A 212 15.49 -12.16 -19.39
CA ILE A 212 16.00 -13.03 -18.32
C ILE A 212 17.52 -12.95 -18.23
N SER A 213 18.25 -13.09 -19.34
CA SER A 213 19.71 -13.06 -19.33
C SER A 213 20.26 -11.70 -18.88
N SER A 214 19.71 -10.59 -19.41
CA SER A 214 20.15 -9.24 -19.07
C SER A 214 19.88 -8.92 -17.59
N VAL A 215 18.67 -9.21 -17.14
CA VAL A 215 18.23 -8.98 -15.75
C VAL A 215 19.03 -9.83 -14.77
N LYS A 216 19.26 -11.12 -15.05
CA LYS A 216 20.02 -12.02 -14.17
C LYS A 216 21.48 -11.57 -14.01
N ASN A 217 22.10 -11.09 -15.09
CA ASN A 217 23.46 -10.57 -15.03
C ASN A 217 23.53 -9.29 -14.17
N ALA A 218 22.63 -8.33 -14.43
CA ALA A 218 22.55 -7.09 -13.66
C ALA A 218 22.23 -7.34 -12.17
N LEU A 219 21.32 -8.27 -11.88
CA LEU A 219 20.98 -8.71 -10.52
C LEU A 219 22.22 -9.19 -9.77
N SER A 220 23.04 -10.05 -10.38
CA SER A 220 24.26 -10.57 -9.76
C SER A 220 25.27 -9.45 -9.45
N VAL A 221 25.46 -8.50 -10.38
CA VAL A 221 26.33 -7.33 -10.16
C VAL A 221 25.84 -6.49 -8.98
N LEU A 222 24.55 -6.16 -8.93
CA LEU A 222 23.99 -5.32 -7.88
C LEU A 222 24.02 -5.99 -6.50
N ILE A 223 23.72 -7.29 -6.41
CA ILE A 223 23.83 -8.04 -5.16
C ILE A 223 25.27 -8.00 -4.63
N ASN A 224 26.26 -8.26 -5.48
CA ASN A 224 27.67 -8.23 -5.09
C ASN A 224 28.09 -6.83 -4.60
N LEU A 225 27.64 -5.77 -5.26
CA LEU A 225 27.94 -4.40 -4.83
C LEU A 225 27.31 -4.06 -3.49
N MET A 226 26.06 -4.48 -3.25
CA MET A 226 25.40 -4.28 -1.97
C MET A 226 26.13 -5.04 -0.85
N LEU A 227 26.49 -6.30 -1.07
CA LEU A 227 27.25 -7.10 -0.10
C LEU A 227 28.63 -6.52 0.20
N ASN A 228 29.31 -5.96 -0.82
CA ASN A 228 30.59 -5.26 -0.65
C ASN A 228 30.47 -3.92 0.11
N ASN A 229 29.26 -3.37 0.21
CA ASN A 229 28.96 -2.16 1.00
C ASN A 229 28.41 -2.50 2.41
N GLN A 230 28.49 -3.77 2.82
CA GLN A 230 28.21 -4.16 4.20
C GLN A 230 29.34 -3.71 5.12
N MET A 231 29.00 -3.03 6.20
CA MET A 231 29.91 -2.57 7.26
C MET A 231 30.05 -3.64 8.35
N SER A 232 31.08 -3.53 9.19
CA SER A 232 31.36 -4.47 10.28
C SER A 232 30.28 -4.52 11.36
N ASP A 233 29.41 -3.51 11.45
CA ASP A 233 28.29 -3.43 12.38
C ASP A 233 26.94 -3.87 11.77
N GLY A 234 26.94 -4.38 10.53
CA GLY A 234 25.76 -4.88 9.85
C GLY A 234 24.97 -3.84 9.04
N ILE A 235 25.40 -2.58 9.02
CA ILE A 235 24.86 -1.56 8.10
C ILE A 235 25.21 -1.93 6.65
N ILE A 236 24.30 -1.67 5.70
CA ILE A 236 24.57 -1.80 4.26
C ILE A 236 24.43 -0.42 3.62
N GLY A 237 25.56 0.17 3.23
CA GLY A 237 25.64 1.58 2.82
C GLY A 237 25.61 2.51 4.03
N ASN A 238 24.42 3.01 4.38
CA ASN A 238 24.16 3.78 5.59
C ASN A 238 22.91 3.26 6.32
N ILE A 239 22.62 3.79 7.51
CA ILE A 239 21.50 3.31 8.34
C ILE A 239 20.13 3.43 7.67
N TYR A 240 19.92 4.43 6.81
CA TYR A 240 18.66 4.65 6.10
C TYR A 240 18.51 3.75 4.87
N SER A 241 19.61 3.44 4.16
CA SER A 241 19.59 2.51 3.02
C SER A 241 19.52 1.03 3.44
N THR A 242 19.91 0.72 4.68
CA THR A 242 19.98 -0.64 5.21
C THR A 242 18.63 -1.36 5.14
N GLY A 243 17.53 -0.66 5.38
CA GLY A 243 16.17 -1.25 5.31
C GLY A 243 15.83 -1.78 3.93
N LEU A 244 15.98 -0.95 2.89
CA LEU A 244 15.76 -1.37 1.50
C LEU A 244 16.75 -2.46 1.07
N ALA A 245 18.02 -2.32 1.46
CA ALA A 245 19.05 -3.30 1.13
C ALA A 245 18.71 -4.69 1.67
N ALA A 246 18.28 -4.76 2.92
CA ALA A 246 17.91 -5.99 3.58
C ALA A 246 16.61 -6.59 3.00
N GLN A 247 15.62 -5.77 2.61
CA GLN A 247 14.45 -6.24 1.85
C GLN A 247 14.87 -6.90 0.53
N ALA A 248 15.80 -6.29 -0.20
CA ALA A 248 16.28 -6.79 -1.49
C ALA A 248 17.05 -8.11 -1.35
N LEU A 249 17.94 -8.21 -0.35
CA LEU A 249 18.65 -9.46 -0.05
C LEU A 249 17.70 -10.55 0.45
N THR A 250 16.63 -10.19 1.17
CA THR A 250 15.57 -11.14 1.57
C THR A 250 14.80 -11.65 0.35
N ALA A 251 14.44 -10.78 -0.59
CA ALA A 251 13.76 -11.19 -1.82
C ALA A 251 14.64 -12.06 -2.74
N ALA A 252 15.95 -11.77 -2.78
CA ALA A 252 16.89 -12.39 -3.72
C ALA A 252 17.72 -13.54 -3.10
N GLN A 253 17.26 -14.16 -2.00
CA GLN A 253 18.00 -15.21 -1.28
C GLN A 253 18.50 -16.36 -2.16
N SER A 254 17.80 -16.69 -3.24
CA SER A 254 18.21 -17.74 -4.19
C SER A 254 19.38 -17.37 -5.11
N TYR A 255 19.86 -16.12 -5.06
CA TYR A 255 20.86 -15.58 -5.99
C TYR A 255 22.24 -15.29 -5.35
N TYR A 256 22.41 -15.57 -4.06
CA TYR A 256 23.69 -15.48 -3.36
C TYR A 256 23.77 -16.55 -2.26
N THR A 257 24.96 -16.75 -1.71
CA THR A 257 25.17 -17.68 -0.59
C THR A 257 24.77 -17.05 0.73
N THR A 258 23.98 -17.73 1.56
CA THR A 258 23.49 -17.19 2.84
C THR A 258 24.59 -16.73 3.80
N THR A 259 25.81 -17.27 3.68
CA THR A 259 26.99 -16.84 4.45
C THR A 259 27.54 -15.47 4.05
N SER A 260 27.12 -14.90 2.92
CA SER A 260 27.62 -13.60 2.43
C SER A 260 26.99 -12.40 3.15
N TRP A 261 25.85 -12.59 3.82
CA TRP A 261 25.16 -11.54 4.56
C TRP A 261 24.87 -11.99 6.00
N ASN A 262 25.33 -11.22 6.97
CA ASN A 262 25.00 -11.45 8.38
C ASN A 262 23.70 -10.74 8.74
N CYS A 263 22.56 -11.31 8.32
CA CYS A 263 21.24 -10.74 8.63
C CYS A 263 20.98 -10.50 10.13
N PRO A 264 21.29 -11.44 11.06
CA PRO A 264 21.09 -11.20 12.50
C PRO A 264 21.76 -9.92 13.00
N LEU A 265 22.99 -9.65 12.54
CA LEU A 265 23.73 -8.45 12.91
C LEU A 265 23.06 -7.19 12.34
N THR A 266 22.60 -7.24 11.08
CA THR A 266 21.82 -6.14 10.48
C THR A 266 20.53 -5.86 11.26
N ILE A 267 19.76 -6.90 11.64
CA ILE A 267 18.55 -6.75 12.47
C ILE A 267 18.92 -6.11 13.81
N GLN A 268 19.94 -6.64 14.50
CA GLN A 268 20.39 -6.13 15.78
C GLN A 268 20.74 -4.64 15.71
N LYS A 269 21.51 -4.25 14.69
CA LYS A 269 21.92 -2.85 14.49
C LYS A 269 20.71 -1.95 14.23
N VAL A 270 19.80 -2.34 13.35
CA VAL A 270 18.56 -1.58 13.11
C VAL A 270 17.73 -1.43 14.39
N LEU A 271 17.56 -2.50 15.17
CA LEU A 271 16.79 -2.47 16.42
C LEU A 271 17.40 -1.54 17.47
N GLN A 272 18.73 -1.42 17.54
CA GLN A 272 19.43 -0.48 18.43
C GLN A 272 19.18 0.99 18.06
N GLU A 273 18.94 1.29 16.79
CA GLU A 273 18.74 2.65 16.27
C GLU A 273 17.29 3.16 16.43
N ILE A 274 16.31 2.25 16.51
CA ILE A 274 14.89 2.59 16.72
C ILE A 274 14.67 3.47 17.97
N PRO A 275 15.11 3.07 19.19
CA PRO A 275 14.87 3.86 20.40
C PRO A 275 15.65 5.19 20.42
N LEU A 276 16.67 5.35 19.56
CA LEU A 276 17.42 6.61 19.42
C LEU A 276 16.70 7.65 18.55
N GLY A 277 15.56 7.28 17.96
CA GLY A 277 14.78 8.18 17.10
C GLY A 277 15.32 8.28 15.66
N THR A 278 16.28 7.44 15.28
CA THR A 278 16.86 7.39 13.92
C THR A 278 15.77 7.24 12.85
N PHE A 279 14.72 6.46 13.12
CA PHE A 279 13.58 6.25 12.21
C PHE A 279 12.33 7.07 12.59
N SER A 280 12.51 8.26 13.16
CA SER A 280 11.38 9.14 13.53
C SER A 280 10.60 9.69 12.33
N LEU A 281 11.26 9.85 11.17
CA LEU A 281 10.60 10.24 9.92
C LEU A 281 9.76 9.06 9.39
N PRO A 282 8.45 9.25 9.11
CA PRO A 282 7.58 8.16 8.67
C PRO A 282 8.07 7.41 7.43
N ILE A 283 8.70 8.11 6.49
CA ILE A 283 9.26 7.49 5.29
C ILE A 283 10.48 6.61 5.59
N ALA A 284 11.35 7.02 6.53
CA ALA A 284 12.50 6.24 6.94
C ALA A 284 12.06 4.97 7.69
N ALA A 285 11.06 5.11 8.58
CA ALA A 285 10.42 3.98 9.23
C ALA A 285 9.77 3.02 8.21
N ALA A 286 9.07 3.55 7.21
CA ALA A 286 8.40 2.75 6.19
C ALA A 286 9.38 1.93 5.32
N GLN A 287 10.59 2.42 5.11
CA GLN A 287 11.61 1.73 4.30
C GLN A 287 12.33 0.61 5.06
N VAL A 288 12.35 0.64 6.39
CA VAL A 288 13.00 -0.41 7.21
C VAL A 288 12.00 -1.43 7.75
N LEU A 289 10.75 -1.04 7.97
CA LEU A 289 9.74 -1.87 8.61
C LEU A 289 9.48 -3.22 7.90
N PRO A 290 9.32 -3.31 6.56
CA PRO A 290 9.03 -4.59 5.92
C PRO A 290 10.12 -5.64 6.18
N PHE A 291 11.40 -5.23 6.14
CA PHE A 291 12.52 -6.11 6.44
C PHE A 291 12.44 -6.69 7.86
N LEU A 292 12.07 -5.87 8.85
CA LEU A 292 11.92 -6.31 10.24
C LEU A 292 10.81 -7.36 10.43
N GLN A 293 9.95 -7.55 9.43
CA GLN A 293 8.92 -8.58 9.40
C GLN A 293 9.23 -9.71 8.39
N GLY A 294 10.46 -9.77 7.87
CA GLY A 294 10.86 -10.75 6.86
C GLY A 294 10.18 -10.53 5.50
N MET A 295 9.70 -9.32 5.24
CA MET A 295 8.96 -8.96 4.03
C MET A 295 9.76 -7.98 3.15
N SER A 296 9.35 -7.91 1.89
CA SER A 296 9.86 -6.98 0.89
C SER A 296 8.71 -6.44 0.06
N TYR A 297 8.96 -5.38 -0.71
CA TYR A 297 7.99 -4.89 -1.67
C TYR A 297 7.60 -5.90 -2.76
N VAL A 298 8.43 -6.93 -3.02
CA VAL A 298 8.09 -8.02 -3.96
C VAL A 298 6.87 -8.81 -3.46
N ASN A 299 6.71 -8.96 -2.15
CA ASN A 299 5.62 -9.75 -1.55
C ASN A 299 4.23 -9.13 -1.78
N VAL A 300 4.13 -7.89 -2.28
CA VAL A 300 2.86 -7.29 -2.70
C VAL A 300 2.21 -8.10 -3.83
N LYS A 301 3.00 -8.73 -4.72
CA LYS A 301 2.48 -9.56 -5.81
C LYS A 301 1.70 -10.77 -5.30
N ASP A 302 2.21 -11.36 -4.21
CA ASP A 302 1.69 -12.60 -3.60
C ASP A 302 0.56 -12.32 -2.61
N LYS A 303 0.27 -11.03 -2.34
CA LYS A 303 -0.81 -10.65 -1.47
C LYS A 303 -2.13 -11.11 -2.08
N GLN A 304 -2.67 -12.17 -1.48
CA GLN A 304 -3.96 -12.74 -1.82
C GLN A 304 -5.03 -11.70 -1.51
N CYS A 305 -5.44 -11.01 -2.57
CA CYS A 305 -6.68 -10.25 -2.56
C CYS A 305 -7.80 -11.25 -2.79
N THR A 306 -8.09 -12.04 -1.76
CA THR A 306 -9.34 -12.76 -1.71
C THR A 306 -10.43 -11.70 -1.86
N VAL A 307 -11.33 -11.89 -2.82
CA VAL A 307 -12.65 -11.26 -2.73
C VAL A 307 -13.11 -11.63 -1.33
N ASP A 308 -13.25 -10.62 -0.48
CA ASP A 308 -13.60 -10.85 0.90
C ASP A 308 -14.98 -11.54 0.89
N ASN A 309 -14.96 -12.86 1.06
CA ASN A 309 -16.16 -13.70 1.15
C ASN A 309 -16.86 -13.45 2.50
N SER A 310 -16.35 -12.50 3.31
CA SER A 310 -17.10 -11.96 4.42
C SER A 310 -18.50 -11.58 3.93
N PRO A 311 -19.54 -12.07 4.64
CA PRO A 311 -20.92 -11.83 4.26
C PRO A 311 -21.15 -10.33 4.06
N ARG A 312 -21.81 -9.99 2.96
CA ARG A 312 -22.21 -8.62 2.68
C ARG A 312 -23.62 -8.38 3.20
N ILE A 313 -23.81 -7.16 3.67
CA ILE A 313 -25.11 -6.67 4.10
C ILE A 313 -25.52 -5.50 3.21
N THR A 314 -26.81 -5.42 2.93
CA THR A 314 -27.40 -4.27 2.23
C THR A 314 -28.12 -3.42 3.25
N VAL A 315 -27.72 -2.17 3.39
CA VAL A 315 -28.35 -1.20 4.30
C VAL A 315 -29.16 -0.22 3.46
N GLU A 316 -30.41 0.03 3.83
CA GLU A 316 -31.20 1.12 3.24
C GLU A 316 -30.87 2.40 4.00
N TYR A 317 -30.32 3.40 3.32
CA TYR A 317 -29.92 4.67 3.92
C TYR A 317 -30.75 5.81 3.33
N THR A 318 -31.49 6.51 4.19
CA THR A 318 -32.35 7.64 3.81
C THR A 318 -31.88 8.91 4.50
N ILE A 319 -31.81 10.00 3.76
CA ILE A 319 -31.57 11.35 4.31
C ILE A 319 -32.84 12.19 4.15
N VAL A 320 -33.21 12.94 5.18
CA VAL A 320 -34.47 13.71 5.23
C VAL A 320 -34.22 15.11 5.77
N ASN A 321 -34.67 16.12 5.03
CA ASN A 321 -34.89 17.47 5.53
C ASN A 321 -36.34 17.87 5.29
N ASN A 322 -37.07 18.11 6.39
CA ASN A 322 -38.42 18.69 6.37
C ASN A 322 -38.50 19.98 7.21
N LEU A 323 -37.38 20.49 7.72
CA LEU A 323 -37.34 21.59 8.70
C LEU A 323 -37.05 22.95 8.09
N VAL A 324 -36.22 23.00 7.05
CA VAL A 324 -35.84 24.25 6.37
C VAL A 324 -36.34 24.24 4.92
N GLU A 325 -36.48 25.43 4.33
CA GLU A 325 -36.82 25.56 2.91
C GLU A 325 -35.90 24.71 2.02
N GLU A 326 -36.43 24.20 0.91
CA GLU A 326 -35.84 23.10 0.12
C GLU A 326 -35.89 21.73 0.83
N ASN A 327 -37.11 21.26 1.10
CA ASN A 327 -37.34 19.91 1.61
C ASN A 327 -36.78 18.85 0.66
N PHE A 328 -36.13 17.84 1.22
CA PHE A 328 -35.64 16.71 0.45
C PHE A 328 -35.75 15.39 1.19
N LYS A 329 -35.91 14.32 0.42
CA LYS A 329 -35.86 12.93 0.90
C LYS A 329 -35.20 12.07 -0.17
N TYR A 330 -33.99 11.59 0.10
CA TYR A 330 -33.24 10.71 -0.80
C TYR A 330 -32.96 9.38 -0.11
N THR A 331 -33.06 8.29 -0.85
CA THR A 331 -32.84 6.93 -0.33
C THR A 331 -31.92 6.16 -1.26
N ILE A 332 -30.99 5.39 -0.68
CA ILE A 332 -30.04 4.57 -1.41
C ILE A 332 -29.84 3.24 -0.69
N GLN A 333 -29.73 2.16 -1.46
CA GLN A 333 -29.28 0.89 -0.93
C GLN A 333 -27.76 0.79 -1.04
N VAL A 334 -27.12 0.50 0.08
CA VAL A 334 -25.66 0.49 0.21
C VAL A 334 -25.23 -0.91 0.60
N GLU A 335 -24.46 -1.56 -0.26
CA GLU A 335 -23.83 -2.84 0.07
C GLU A 335 -22.47 -2.61 0.73
N VAL A 336 -22.31 -3.15 1.94
CA VAL A 336 -21.08 -3.10 2.75
C VAL A 336 -20.77 -4.48 3.34
N LEU A 337 -19.57 -4.66 3.90
CA LEU A 337 -19.22 -5.87 4.63
C LEU A 337 -19.99 -5.94 5.96
N GLU A 338 -20.41 -7.13 6.38
CA GLU A 338 -20.98 -7.33 7.71
C GLU A 338 -20.03 -6.80 8.80
N GLY A 339 -20.59 -6.08 9.77
CA GLY A 339 -19.81 -5.43 10.84
C GLY A 339 -19.21 -4.08 10.47
N SER A 340 -19.44 -3.58 9.25
CA SER A 340 -19.13 -2.20 8.84
C SER A 340 -19.91 -1.19 9.69
N THR A 341 -19.30 -0.04 9.94
CA THR A 341 -19.91 1.07 10.69
C THR A 341 -20.86 1.89 9.83
N LEU A 342 -21.77 2.64 10.46
CA LEU A 342 -22.65 3.57 9.76
C LEU A 342 -21.85 4.66 9.02
N LEU A 343 -20.70 5.09 9.55
CA LEU A 343 -19.80 5.99 8.85
C LEU A 343 -19.33 5.40 7.52
N GLN A 344 -19.00 4.12 7.46
CA GLN A 344 -18.61 3.44 6.21
C GLN A 344 -19.79 3.31 5.24
N VAL A 345 -21.01 3.10 5.73
CA VAL A 345 -22.24 3.14 4.92
C VAL A 345 -22.43 4.54 4.30
N MET A 346 -22.27 5.60 5.09
CA MET A 346 -22.35 6.99 4.60
C MET A 346 -21.26 7.30 3.56
N GLN A 347 -20.02 6.87 3.80
CA GLN A 347 -18.92 7.02 2.86
C GLN A 347 -19.22 6.31 1.53
N LYS A 348 -19.77 5.10 1.59
CA LYS A 348 -20.16 4.33 0.40
C LYS A 348 -21.35 4.97 -0.32
N ALA A 349 -22.34 5.49 0.39
CA ALA A 349 -23.44 6.26 -0.19
C ALA A 349 -22.94 7.51 -0.92
N ALA A 350 -22.04 8.28 -0.30
CA ALA A 350 -21.40 9.44 -0.90
C ALA A 350 -20.55 9.09 -2.13
N GLN A 351 -19.94 7.90 -2.18
CA GLN A 351 -19.23 7.42 -3.36
C GLN A 351 -20.18 7.08 -4.52
N ILE A 352 -21.33 6.46 -4.22
CA ILE A 352 -22.30 6.05 -5.24
C ILE A 352 -23.05 7.26 -5.80
N ASN A 353 -23.47 8.18 -4.91
CA ASN A 353 -24.22 9.37 -5.29
C ASN A 353 -23.74 10.58 -4.48
N PRO A 354 -22.61 11.20 -4.88
CA PRO A 354 -22.02 12.33 -4.15
C PRO A 354 -22.88 13.59 -4.16
N LYS A 355 -23.77 13.74 -5.15
CA LYS A 355 -24.63 14.91 -5.28
C LYS A 355 -25.60 15.00 -4.11
N GLU A 356 -26.20 13.88 -3.71
CA GLU A 356 -27.23 13.84 -2.66
C GLU A 356 -26.66 13.40 -1.31
N PHE A 357 -25.70 12.48 -1.29
CA PHE A 357 -25.20 11.85 -0.06
C PHE A 357 -23.84 12.37 0.41
N SER A 358 -23.36 13.49 -0.14
CA SER A 358 -22.19 14.19 0.41
C SER A 358 -22.43 14.58 1.87
N PHE A 359 -21.39 14.49 2.69
CA PHE A 359 -21.47 14.87 4.10
C PHE A 359 -20.11 15.40 4.58
N SER A 360 -20.13 16.21 5.63
CA SER A 360 -18.94 16.67 6.34
C SER A 360 -18.99 16.24 7.80
N THR A 361 -17.81 16.15 8.41
CA THR A 361 -17.67 15.73 9.80
C THR A 361 -16.72 16.64 10.56
N THR A 362 -16.85 16.65 11.88
CA THR A 362 -15.94 17.29 12.82
C THR A 362 -15.57 16.30 13.91
N ASP A 363 -14.32 16.32 14.35
CA ASP A 363 -13.86 15.45 15.44
C ASP A 363 -14.39 15.96 16.78
N SER A 364 -14.71 15.02 17.68
CA SER A 364 -15.11 15.29 19.05
C SER A 364 -14.51 14.26 20.01
N GLU A 365 -14.57 14.53 21.32
CA GLU A 365 -14.13 13.58 22.36
C GLU A 365 -14.89 12.25 22.33
N TRP A 366 -16.07 12.22 21.68
CA TRP A 366 -16.93 11.04 21.55
C TRP A 366 -16.83 10.37 20.17
N GLY A 367 -15.88 10.81 19.33
CA GLY A 367 -15.69 10.32 17.96
C GLY A 367 -16.19 11.30 16.90
N VAL A 368 -16.41 10.79 15.69
CA VAL A 368 -16.76 11.61 14.53
C VAL A 368 -18.20 12.12 14.64
N PHE A 369 -18.37 13.44 14.64
CA PHE A 369 -19.66 14.11 14.61
C PHE A 369 -20.01 14.53 13.17
N VAL A 370 -21.21 14.21 12.70
CA VAL A 370 -21.67 14.59 11.35
C VAL A 370 -22.18 16.03 11.38
N SER A 371 -21.42 16.94 10.77
CA SER A 371 -21.70 18.37 10.80
C SER A 371 -22.63 18.83 9.67
N SER A 372 -22.60 18.16 8.51
CA SER A 372 -23.50 18.45 7.39
C SER A 372 -23.78 17.21 6.55
N ILE A 373 -24.95 17.18 5.90
CA ILE A 373 -25.32 16.19 4.87
C ILE A 373 -26.04 16.95 3.76
N ASN A 374 -25.76 16.63 2.49
CA ASN A 374 -26.33 17.29 1.31
C ASN A 374 -26.16 18.83 1.36
N ASN A 375 -24.96 19.29 1.73
CA ASN A 375 -24.62 20.71 1.93
C ASN A 375 -25.45 21.45 3.01
N LEU A 376 -26.29 20.76 3.77
CA LEU A 376 -27.07 21.34 4.87
C LEU A 376 -26.40 21.05 6.21
N ALA A 377 -25.87 22.10 6.85
CA ALA A 377 -25.14 22.01 8.12
C ALA A 377 -26.05 22.23 9.33
N GLY A 378 -25.76 21.52 10.42
CA GLY A 378 -26.31 21.83 11.73
C GLY A 378 -25.83 23.20 12.23
N ASN A 379 -26.64 23.86 13.07
CA ASN A 379 -26.34 25.19 13.57
C ASN A 379 -26.71 25.33 15.05
N ASN A 380 -25.74 25.68 15.89
CA ASN A 380 -25.93 25.80 17.34
C ASN A 380 -26.88 26.94 17.74
N ASN A 381 -26.83 28.09 17.04
CA ASN A 381 -27.70 29.23 17.33
C ASN A 381 -29.16 28.91 16.95
N GLN A 382 -29.35 28.19 15.84
CA GLN A 382 -30.66 27.75 15.37
C GLN A 382 -31.13 26.44 16.01
N ARG A 383 -30.28 25.81 16.82
CA ARG A 383 -30.52 24.55 17.51
C ARG A 383 -30.86 23.39 16.56
N THR A 384 -30.18 23.32 15.41
CA THR A 384 -30.39 22.28 14.39
C THR A 384 -29.21 21.31 14.31
N TYR A 385 -29.49 20.03 14.03
CA TYR A 385 -28.49 18.98 13.94
C TYR A 385 -28.99 17.79 13.10
N TRP A 386 -28.09 16.88 12.72
CA TRP A 386 -28.45 15.62 12.06
C TRP A 386 -28.61 14.51 13.10
N GLN A 387 -29.83 13.95 13.20
CA GLN A 387 -30.13 12.83 14.08
C GLN A 387 -30.28 11.55 13.29
N PHE A 388 -29.73 10.44 13.81
CA PHE A 388 -29.79 9.15 13.16
C PHE A 388 -30.79 8.21 13.84
N PHE A 389 -31.50 7.43 13.04
CA PHE A 389 -32.51 6.47 13.47
C PHE A 389 -32.31 5.14 12.77
N ASN A 390 -32.72 4.06 13.44
CA ASN A 390 -33.12 2.82 12.79
C ASN A 390 -34.64 2.83 12.72
N GLU A 391 -35.19 2.98 11.52
CA GLU A 391 -36.61 3.25 11.26
C GLU A 391 -37.15 4.44 12.08
N THR A 392 -37.78 4.17 13.22
CA THR A 392 -38.39 5.18 14.10
C THR A 392 -37.63 5.38 15.40
N THR A 393 -36.62 4.55 15.68
CA THR A 393 -35.89 4.54 16.95
C THR A 393 -34.57 5.31 16.82
N PRO A 394 -34.33 6.37 17.63
CA PRO A 394 -33.05 7.07 17.63
C PRO A 394 -31.89 6.13 17.96
N LEU A 395 -30.80 6.23 17.20
CA LEU A 395 -29.59 5.45 17.48
C LEU A 395 -28.97 5.89 18.80
N GLN A 396 -28.48 4.92 19.57
CA GLN A 396 -27.82 5.14 20.86
C GLN A 396 -26.30 5.29 20.73
N LEU A 397 -25.75 5.07 19.54
CA LEU A 397 -24.32 5.15 19.23
C LEU A 397 -24.07 6.12 18.08
N GLY A 398 -22.91 6.76 18.08
CA GLY A 398 -22.45 7.60 16.97
C GLY A 398 -22.13 6.80 15.71
N VAL A 399 -22.00 7.49 14.57
CA VAL A 399 -21.81 6.87 13.25
C VAL A 399 -20.54 6.02 13.15
N SER A 400 -19.51 6.34 13.93
CA SER A 400 -18.25 5.57 13.99
C SER A 400 -18.34 4.27 14.78
N SER A 401 -19.39 4.10 15.60
CA SER A 401 -19.54 2.94 16.50
C SER A 401 -20.74 2.07 16.15
N TYR A 402 -21.80 2.69 15.61
CA TYR A 402 -22.99 1.95 15.19
C TYR A 402 -22.67 1.05 14.01
N LYS A 403 -23.07 -0.23 14.09
CA LYS A 403 -22.89 -1.23 13.04
C LYS A 403 -24.26 -1.71 12.58
N PRO A 404 -24.75 -1.24 11.42
CA PRO A 404 -26.02 -1.71 10.87
C PRO A 404 -25.99 -3.21 10.57
N THR A 405 -27.17 -3.81 10.57
CA THR A 405 -27.44 -5.20 10.20
C THR A 405 -28.03 -5.28 8.79
N ASN A 406 -28.13 -6.50 8.24
CA ASN A 406 -28.64 -6.67 6.89
C ASN A 406 -30.09 -6.25 6.75
N LYS A 407 -30.38 -5.45 5.72
CA LYS A 407 -31.67 -4.84 5.40
C LYS A 407 -32.17 -3.84 6.44
N GLU A 408 -31.29 -3.37 7.32
CA GLU A 408 -31.64 -2.33 8.27
C GLU A 408 -31.88 -1.00 7.54
N HIS A 409 -32.90 -0.25 7.99
CA HIS A 409 -33.25 1.05 7.44
C HIS A 409 -32.74 2.17 8.35
N ILE A 410 -31.64 2.81 7.93
CA ILE A 410 -31.06 3.93 8.64
C ILE A 410 -31.58 5.25 8.06
N LEU A 411 -32.08 6.12 8.93
CA LEU A 411 -32.50 7.47 8.56
C LEU A 411 -31.58 8.50 9.21
N ALA A 412 -31.06 9.44 8.42
CA ALA A 412 -30.51 10.69 8.92
C ALA A 412 -31.53 11.80 8.71
N ILE A 413 -32.04 12.37 9.79
CA ILE A 413 -33.11 13.38 9.76
C ILE A 413 -32.53 14.69 10.29
N PHE A 414 -32.64 15.75 9.48
CA PHE A 414 -32.33 17.10 9.93
C PHE A 414 -33.37 17.52 10.96
N SER A 415 -32.90 17.76 12.18
CA SER A 415 -33.69 17.85 13.40
C SER A 415 -33.42 19.15 14.14
N LYS A 416 -34.32 19.51 15.05
CA LYS A 416 -34.21 20.69 15.92
C LYS A 416 -34.36 20.25 17.37
N PHE A 417 -33.58 20.84 18.28
CA PHE A 417 -33.70 20.62 19.73
C PHE A 417 -34.98 21.21 20.31
#